data_AF-A0AAW9EME5-F1
#
_entry.id   AF-A0AAW9EME5-F1
#
_cell.length_a   1.000
_cell.length_b   1.000
_cell.length_c   1.000
_cell.angle_alpha   90.00
_cell.angle_beta   90.00
_cell.angle_gamma   90.00
#
_symmetry.space_group_name_H-M   'P 1'
#
loop_
_entity.id
_entity.type
_entity.pdbx_description
1 polymer ?
#
loop_
_entity_poly.entity_id
_entity_poly.type
_entity_poly.pdbx_seq_one_letter_code
_entity_poly.pdbx_strand_id
1 'polypeptide(L)'
;MNELPDTLPREYIIKAIHAYDSGFSHRFKEARLYELEFQGRRYPSKAIAGIAATLLTGKAFTPQDFSGGISSKCVRLLTEQGFHIVQDKNRAAVVSDTIFPEELEAQTEYIEGAATQVTVNRYERDRNARQAALHHHGYQCKVCGMDMSKVYGKIAEGFIHVHHLVPLSVIKEDYRLDPINDLIPVCPNCHAMLHRRMPPYTPEELKNMLC
;
A
#
# COMPACT_ATOMS: atom_id res chain seq x y z
N MET A 1 -11.50 14.52 6.22
CA MET A 1 -11.56 13.39 5.27
C MET A 1 -13.03 13.20 4.95
N ASN A 2 -13.41 13.34 3.68
CA ASN A 2 -14.79 13.16 3.26
C ASN A 2 -15.05 11.65 3.18
N GLU A 3 -16.07 11.18 3.89
CA GLU A 3 -16.43 9.77 3.80
C GLU A 3 -17.21 9.51 2.51
N LEU A 4 -16.81 8.45 1.78
CA LEU A 4 -17.56 7.97 0.62
C LEU A 4 -19.00 7.64 1.04
N PRO A 5 -20.01 7.95 0.21
CA PRO A 5 -21.38 7.56 0.48
C PRO A 5 -21.50 6.03 0.56
N ASP A 6 -22.50 5.56 1.31
CA ASP A 6 -22.72 4.12 1.51
C ASP A 6 -23.27 3.41 0.28
N THR A 7 -23.83 4.17 -0.66
CA THR A 7 -24.27 3.70 -1.97
C THR A 7 -23.82 4.68 -3.04
N LEU A 8 -23.50 4.14 -4.21
CA LEU A 8 -23.12 4.93 -5.37
C LEU A 8 -23.98 4.46 -6.54
N PRO A 9 -25.07 5.16 -6.89
CA PRO A 9 -26.00 4.66 -7.89
C PRO A 9 -25.32 4.51 -9.24
N ARG A 10 -25.66 3.43 -9.96
CA ARG A 10 -25.13 3.12 -11.29
C ARG A 10 -25.13 4.29 -12.27
N GLU A 11 -26.18 5.11 -12.24
CA GLU A 11 -26.27 6.30 -13.10
C GLU A 11 -25.12 7.30 -12.88
N TYR A 12 -24.67 7.50 -11.64
CA TYR A 12 -23.59 8.43 -11.31
C TYR A 12 -22.23 7.87 -11.68
N ILE A 13 -22.08 6.54 -11.63
CA ILE A 13 -20.87 5.86 -12.13
C ILE A 13 -20.74 6.05 -13.64
N ILE A 14 -21.84 5.90 -14.39
CA ILE A 14 -21.84 6.13 -15.85
C ILE A 14 -21.58 7.61 -16.17
N LYS A 15 -22.24 8.54 -15.46
CA LYS A 15 -21.97 9.98 -15.60
C LYS A 15 -20.50 10.30 -15.33
N ALA A 16 -19.89 9.65 -14.34
CA ALA A 16 -18.48 9.82 -14.02
C ALA A 16 -17.55 9.29 -15.11
N ILE A 17 -17.88 8.16 -15.75
CA ILE A 17 -17.12 7.64 -16.89
C ILE A 17 -17.16 8.64 -18.05
N HIS A 18 -18.33 9.17 -18.40
CA HIS A 18 -18.44 10.18 -19.45
C HIS A 18 -17.75 11.50 -19.10
N ALA A 19 -17.81 11.92 -17.84
CA ALA A 19 -17.08 13.09 -17.36
C ALA A 19 -15.55 12.87 -17.44
N TYR A 20 -15.09 11.67 -17.09
CA TYR A 20 -13.68 11.30 -17.23
C TYR A 20 -13.22 11.38 -18.69
N ASP A 21 -14.00 10.81 -19.61
CA ASP A 21 -13.72 10.86 -21.06
C ASP A 21 -13.72 12.29 -21.63
N SER A 22 -14.52 13.20 -21.06
CA SER A 22 -14.57 14.60 -21.48
C SER A 22 -13.48 15.48 -20.84
N GLY A 23 -12.57 14.89 -20.05
CA GLY A 23 -11.46 15.60 -19.42
C GLY A 23 -11.84 16.35 -18.14
N PHE A 24 -12.86 15.87 -17.41
CA PHE A 24 -13.27 16.45 -16.13
C PHE A 24 -12.09 16.57 -15.17
N SER A 25 -11.88 17.78 -14.63
CA SER A 25 -10.77 18.05 -13.73
C SER A 25 -10.93 17.29 -12.40
N HIS A 26 -9.97 16.44 -12.09
CA HIS A 26 -9.95 15.64 -10.86
C HIS A 26 -8.54 15.50 -10.31
N ARG A 27 -8.42 15.16 -9.01
CA ARG A 27 -7.12 15.00 -8.33
C ARG A 27 -6.61 13.54 -8.26
N PHE A 28 -7.29 12.61 -8.93
CA PHE A 28 -6.90 11.20 -8.95
C PHE A 28 -5.80 10.94 -9.99
N LYS A 29 -4.76 10.17 -9.60
CA LYS A 29 -3.71 9.66 -10.49
C LYS A 29 -4.23 8.44 -11.29
N GLU A 30 -3.49 8.02 -12.32
CA GLU A 30 -3.78 6.78 -13.06
C GLU A 30 -3.85 5.55 -12.15
N ALA A 31 -4.68 4.56 -12.52
CA ALA A 31 -4.85 3.36 -11.71
C ALA A 31 -3.61 2.47 -11.78
N ARG A 32 -3.15 2.04 -10.60
CA ARG A 32 -1.98 1.18 -10.44
C ARG A 32 -2.31 -0.31 -10.41
N LEU A 33 -3.55 -0.70 -10.07
CA LEU A 33 -3.90 -2.09 -9.72
C LEU A 33 -5.33 -2.52 -10.08
N TYR A 34 -6.32 -1.64 -9.97
CA TYR A 34 -7.74 -1.99 -10.18
C TYR A 34 -8.38 -1.04 -11.18
N GLU A 35 -8.80 -1.59 -12.32
CA GLU A 35 -9.47 -0.85 -13.39
C GLU A 35 -10.92 -1.31 -13.49
N LEU A 36 -11.83 -0.37 -13.68
CA LEU A 36 -13.22 -0.64 -14.01
C LEU A 36 -13.33 -0.85 -15.52
N GLU A 37 -13.94 -1.94 -15.95
CA GLU A 37 -14.23 -2.19 -17.35
C GLU A 37 -15.66 -1.74 -17.69
N PHE A 38 -15.78 -0.92 -18.73
CA PHE A 38 -17.07 -0.48 -19.24
C PHE A 38 -17.00 -0.30 -20.76
N GLN A 39 -17.87 -1.00 -21.48
CA GLN A 39 -17.96 -0.96 -22.96
C GLN A 39 -16.62 -1.25 -23.67
N GLY A 40 -15.85 -2.21 -23.16
CA GLY A 40 -14.56 -2.61 -23.74
C GLY A 40 -13.40 -1.64 -23.47
N ARG A 41 -13.63 -0.59 -22.66
CA ARG A 41 -12.59 0.33 -22.18
C ARG A 41 -12.36 0.13 -20.69
N ARG A 42 -11.14 0.47 -20.25
CA ARG A 42 -10.71 0.36 -18.85
C ARG A 42 -10.49 1.74 -18.26
N TYR A 43 -10.94 1.91 -17.01
CA TYR A 43 -10.93 3.19 -16.31
C TYR A 43 -10.36 3.05 -14.91
N PRO A 44 -9.67 4.08 -14.38
CA PRO A 44 -9.17 4.04 -13.02
C PRO A 44 -10.30 4.01 -11.98
N SER A 45 -10.46 2.88 -11.28
CA SER A 45 -11.59 2.63 -10.37
C SER A 45 -11.78 3.71 -9.30
N LYS A 46 -10.70 4.17 -8.67
CA LYS A 46 -10.74 5.25 -7.67
C LYS A 46 -11.16 6.60 -8.26
N ALA A 47 -10.71 6.91 -9.47
CA ALA A 47 -11.08 8.17 -10.13
C ALA A 47 -12.57 8.16 -10.48
N ILE A 48 -13.08 7.07 -11.06
CA ILE A 48 -14.49 6.93 -11.40
C ILE A 48 -15.37 7.01 -10.14
N ALA A 49 -15.01 6.30 -9.06
CA ALA A 49 -15.75 6.36 -7.81
C ALA A 49 -15.72 7.76 -7.17
N GLY A 50 -14.58 8.46 -7.22
CA GLY A 50 -14.44 9.83 -6.73
C GLY A 50 -15.25 10.85 -7.51
N ILE A 51 -15.18 10.80 -8.84
CA ILE A 51 -15.98 11.67 -9.71
C ILE A 51 -17.46 11.38 -9.48
N ALA A 52 -17.87 10.12 -9.42
CA ALA A 52 -19.26 9.73 -9.18
C ALA A 52 -19.76 10.23 -7.82
N ALA A 53 -18.97 10.08 -6.75
CA ALA A 53 -19.29 10.60 -5.43
C ALA A 53 -19.37 12.13 -5.42
N THR A 54 -18.50 12.81 -6.16
CA THR A 54 -18.57 14.27 -6.34
C THR A 54 -19.84 14.70 -7.08
N LEU A 55 -20.20 14.02 -8.16
CA LEU A 55 -21.42 14.30 -8.90
C LEU A 55 -22.68 14.02 -8.07
N LEU A 56 -22.65 12.99 -7.21
CA LEU A 56 -23.77 12.62 -6.34
C LEU A 56 -23.96 13.58 -5.16
N THR A 57 -22.86 13.97 -4.51
CA THR A 57 -22.91 14.70 -3.22
C THR A 57 -22.62 16.20 -3.35
N GLY A 58 -22.11 16.64 -4.49
CA GLY A 58 -21.59 18.00 -4.70
C GLY A 58 -20.26 18.28 -4.00
N LYS A 59 -19.68 17.31 -3.27
CA LYS A 59 -18.41 17.47 -2.55
C LYS A 59 -17.24 16.95 -3.37
N ALA A 60 -16.16 17.72 -3.47
CA ALA A 60 -14.95 17.24 -4.13
C ALA A 60 -14.29 16.12 -3.30
N PHE A 61 -14.03 15.00 -3.96
CA PHE A 61 -13.29 13.87 -3.39
C PHE A 61 -11.88 13.80 -3.97
N THR A 62 -10.92 13.38 -3.15
CA THR A 62 -9.50 13.28 -3.48
C THR A 62 -8.96 11.88 -3.14
N PRO A 63 -7.76 11.49 -3.60
CA PRO A 63 -7.19 10.17 -3.27
C PRO A 63 -7.08 9.88 -1.77
N GLN A 64 -6.96 10.92 -0.93
CA GLN A 64 -6.86 10.81 0.53
C GLN A 64 -8.19 10.38 1.17
N ASP A 65 -9.31 10.55 0.47
CA ASP A 65 -10.64 10.15 0.93
C ASP A 65 -10.93 8.66 0.67
N PHE A 66 -9.97 7.91 0.13
CA PHE A 66 -10.11 6.51 -0.28
C PHE A 66 -9.11 5.60 0.42
N SER A 67 -9.59 4.53 1.05
CA SER A 67 -8.75 3.39 1.45
C SER A 67 -8.36 2.54 0.22
N GLY A 68 -7.17 1.93 0.22
CA GLY A 68 -6.68 1.05 -0.85
C GLY A 68 -7.01 -0.43 -0.63
N GLY A 69 -7.08 -1.23 -1.71
CA GLY A 69 -7.28 -2.69 -1.67
C GLY A 69 -8.53 -3.18 -2.43
N ILE A 70 -8.58 -4.47 -2.79
CA ILE A 70 -9.73 -5.09 -3.47
C ILE A 70 -10.99 -5.15 -2.59
N SER A 71 -10.80 -5.11 -1.27
CA SER A 71 -11.85 -5.01 -0.25
C SER A 71 -12.23 -3.56 0.08
N SER A 72 -11.64 -2.57 -0.60
CA SER A 72 -11.95 -1.17 -0.32
C SER A 72 -13.42 -0.87 -0.62
N LYS A 73 -14.02 0.03 0.19
CA LYS A 73 -15.40 0.54 -0.01
C LYS A 73 -15.62 0.96 -1.47
N CYS A 74 -14.60 1.52 -2.11
CA CYS A 74 -14.57 1.89 -3.53
C CYS A 74 -14.85 0.71 -4.49
N VAL A 75 -14.13 -0.40 -4.34
CA VAL A 75 -14.30 -1.58 -5.23
C VAL A 75 -15.68 -2.18 -5.01
N ARG A 76 -16.09 -2.32 -3.74
CA ARG A 76 -17.42 -2.83 -3.37
C ARG A 76 -18.55 -2.02 -4.01
N LEU A 77 -18.52 -0.70 -3.88
CA LEU A 77 -19.54 0.21 -4.44
C LEU A 77 -19.68 0.08 -5.96
N LEU A 78 -18.58 -0.19 -6.68
CA LEU A 78 -18.62 -0.39 -8.13
C LEU A 78 -19.16 -1.79 -8.48
N THR A 79 -18.71 -2.84 -7.78
CA THR A 79 -19.16 -4.22 -8.03
C THR A 79 -20.63 -4.45 -7.66
N GLU A 80 -21.13 -3.82 -6.60
CA GLU A 80 -22.54 -3.88 -6.19
C GLU A 80 -23.49 -3.33 -7.26
N GLN A 81 -22.99 -2.46 -8.14
CA GLN A 81 -23.75 -1.90 -9.27
C GLN A 81 -23.56 -2.68 -10.57
N GLY A 82 -22.89 -3.84 -10.51
CA GLY A 82 -22.68 -4.74 -11.65
C GLY A 82 -21.51 -4.37 -12.57
N PHE A 83 -20.58 -3.51 -12.13
CA PHE A 83 -19.37 -3.24 -12.90
C PHE A 83 -18.31 -4.30 -12.65
N HIS A 84 -17.59 -4.67 -13.71
CA HIS A 84 -16.50 -5.61 -13.64
C HIS A 84 -15.21 -4.86 -13.32
N ILE A 85 -14.49 -5.31 -12.31
CA ILE A 85 -13.17 -4.77 -11.94
C ILE A 85 -12.10 -5.74 -12.41
N VAL A 86 -11.22 -5.27 -13.28
CA VAL A 86 -10.06 -6.00 -13.79
C VAL A 86 -8.84 -5.63 -12.95
N GLN A 87 -8.11 -6.65 -12.51
CA GLN A 87 -6.81 -6.47 -11.86
C GLN A 87 -5.71 -6.67 -12.90
N ASP A 88 -5.08 -5.59 -13.35
CA ASP A 88 -3.95 -5.69 -14.27
C ASP A 88 -2.65 -5.89 -13.48
N LYS A 89 -2.25 -7.15 -13.32
CA LYS A 89 -1.01 -7.54 -12.62
C LYS A 89 0.26 -7.14 -13.39
N ASN A 90 0.16 -6.85 -14.70
CA ASN A 90 1.32 -6.51 -15.55
C ASN A 90 1.60 -5.00 -15.58
N ARG A 91 0.60 -4.14 -15.35
CA ARG A 91 0.81 -2.68 -15.26
C ARG A 91 1.41 -2.24 -13.92
N ALA A 92 1.37 -3.11 -12.90
CA ALA A 92 2.13 -2.97 -11.65
C ALA A 92 3.65 -3.10 -11.84
N ALA A 93 4.11 -3.67 -12.96
CA ALA A 93 5.53 -3.94 -13.22
C ALA A 93 6.29 -2.75 -13.83
N VAL A 94 5.61 -1.68 -14.25
CA VAL A 94 6.22 -0.56 -15.00
C VAL A 94 6.07 0.77 -14.27
N VAL A 95 6.42 0.85 -12.98
CA VAL A 95 7.09 2.01 -12.37
C VAL A 95 7.86 1.49 -11.16
N SER A 96 9.18 1.45 -11.25
CA SER A 96 10.07 1.24 -10.12
C SER A 96 10.18 2.51 -9.27
N ASP A 97 9.09 2.95 -8.64
CA ASP A 97 9.16 3.93 -7.56
C ASP A 97 8.89 3.19 -6.25
N THR A 98 9.94 2.49 -5.82
CA THR A 98 10.01 1.80 -4.54
C THR A 98 10.11 2.88 -3.46
N ILE A 99 8.99 3.41 -3.00
CA ILE A 99 8.99 4.32 -1.84
C ILE A 99 9.39 3.47 -0.63
N PHE A 100 10.61 3.65 -0.14
CA PHE A 100 11.00 3.08 1.13
C PHE A 100 10.13 3.68 2.24
N PRO A 101 9.89 2.98 3.37
CA PRO A 101 9.06 3.52 4.47
C PRO A 101 9.49 4.89 5.03
N GLU A 102 10.70 5.34 4.69
CA GLU A 102 11.33 6.60 5.09
C GLU A 102 11.36 7.65 3.96
N GLU A 103 11.05 7.27 2.71
CA GLU A 103 11.07 8.17 1.56
C GLU A 103 9.69 8.78 1.31
N LEU A 104 9.69 10.06 0.94
CA LEU A 104 8.50 10.77 0.46
C LEU A 104 8.40 10.62 -1.06
N GLU A 105 7.17 10.64 -1.61
CA GLU A 105 6.96 10.69 -3.06
C GLU A 105 7.84 11.81 -3.66
N ALA A 106 8.56 11.50 -4.74
CA ALA A 106 9.43 12.45 -5.42
C ALA A 106 8.67 13.74 -5.74
N GLN A 107 9.07 14.84 -5.11
CA GLN A 107 8.61 16.17 -5.46
C GLN A 107 9.35 16.61 -6.73
N THR A 108 8.64 17.22 -7.67
CA THR A 108 9.19 17.74 -8.94
C THR A 108 10.14 18.93 -8.76
N GLU A 109 10.37 19.37 -7.52
CA GLU A 109 11.30 20.45 -7.17
C GLU A 109 12.17 20.01 -5.98
N TYR A 110 13.49 20.08 -6.16
CA TYR A 110 14.48 19.73 -5.15
C TYR A 110 14.70 20.91 -4.19
N ILE A 111 13.84 21.06 -3.20
CA ILE A 111 14.03 22.05 -2.12
C ILE A 111 14.67 21.33 -0.92
N GLU A 112 15.97 21.54 -0.72
CA GLU A 112 16.71 21.01 0.42
C GLU A 112 16.23 21.69 1.73
N GLY A 113 15.90 20.90 2.77
CA GLY A 113 15.51 21.43 4.09
C GLY A 113 14.01 21.63 4.35
N ALA A 114 13.12 21.21 3.45
CA ALA A 114 11.68 21.25 3.69
C ALA A 114 11.25 20.21 4.74
N ALA A 115 10.93 20.67 5.96
CA ALA A 115 10.39 19.82 7.02
C ALA A 115 8.98 19.34 6.63
N THR A 116 8.86 18.08 6.21
CA THR A 116 7.57 17.46 5.90
C THR A 116 7.11 16.63 7.09
N GLN A 117 5.98 17.00 7.69
CA GLN A 117 5.34 16.19 8.73
C GLN A 117 4.58 15.03 8.08
N VAL A 118 5.09 13.81 8.27
CA VAL A 118 4.42 12.59 7.82
C VAL A 118 3.60 12.02 8.97
N THR A 119 2.28 12.06 8.83
CA THR A 119 1.35 11.37 9.74
C THR A 119 1.37 9.88 9.41
N VAL A 120 2.25 9.14 10.05
CA VAL A 120 2.35 7.69 9.84
C VAL A 120 1.23 7.01 10.62
N ASN A 121 0.40 6.21 9.95
CA ASN A 121 -0.66 5.46 10.61
C ASN A 121 -0.05 4.58 11.71
N ARG A 122 -0.45 4.85 12.95
CA ARG A 122 0.11 4.28 14.18
C ARG A 122 -0.05 2.75 14.30
N TYR A 123 -0.83 2.15 13.39
CA TYR A 123 -1.09 0.71 13.33
C TYR A 123 0.17 -0.09 12.95
N GLU A 124 1.11 0.50 12.21
CA GLU A 124 2.26 -0.20 11.60
C GLU A 124 3.48 -0.37 12.52
N ARG A 125 3.46 0.18 13.75
CA ARG A 125 4.62 0.17 14.66
C ARG A 125 4.23 0.00 16.11
N ASP A 126 3.51 -1.07 16.45
CA ASP A 126 3.42 -1.46 17.86
C ASP A 126 4.84 -1.81 18.37
N ARG A 127 5.39 -0.90 19.19
CA ARG A 127 6.71 -1.08 19.81
C ARG A 127 6.76 -2.35 20.65
N ASN A 128 5.63 -2.73 21.27
CA ASN A 128 5.54 -3.94 22.08
C ASN A 128 5.58 -5.18 21.20
N ALA A 129 4.87 -5.21 20.06
CA ALA A 129 4.94 -6.32 19.11
C ALA A 129 6.36 -6.47 18.55
N ARG A 130 7.00 -5.36 18.14
CA ARG A 130 8.40 -5.38 17.72
C ARG A 130 9.31 -5.94 18.82
N GLN A 131 9.19 -5.44 20.04
CA GLN A 131 10.02 -5.91 21.15
C GLN A 131 9.78 -7.38 21.49
N ALA A 132 8.52 -7.84 21.48
CA ALA A 132 8.16 -9.24 21.69
C ALA A 132 8.79 -10.14 20.61
N ALA A 133 8.69 -9.75 19.34
CA ALA A 133 9.32 -10.45 18.23
C ALA A 133 10.84 -10.54 18.41
N LEU A 134 11.50 -9.43 18.77
CA LEU A 134 12.96 -9.39 18.94
C LEU A 134 13.44 -10.10 20.20
N HIS A 135 12.67 -10.08 21.29
CA HIS A 135 12.95 -10.89 22.48
C HIS A 135 12.92 -12.38 22.16
N HIS A 136 11.99 -12.82 21.31
CA HIS A 136 11.88 -14.22 20.93
C HIS A 136 12.91 -14.63 19.86
N HIS A 137 13.02 -13.85 18.78
CA HIS A 137 13.79 -14.22 17.59
C HIS A 137 15.25 -13.76 17.61
N GLY A 138 15.58 -12.78 18.46
CA GLY A 138 16.89 -12.12 18.51
C GLY A 138 17.08 -11.07 17.40
N TYR A 139 18.34 -10.67 17.21
CA TYR A 139 18.76 -9.59 16.31
C TYR A 139 19.54 -10.08 15.08
N GLN A 140 19.41 -11.37 14.75
CA GLN A 140 19.99 -11.92 13.52
C GLN A 140 18.96 -11.93 12.40
N CYS A 141 19.37 -11.50 11.21
CA CYS A 141 18.53 -11.51 10.03
C CYS A 141 18.10 -12.95 9.70
N LYS A 142 16.78 -13.21 9.62
CA LYS A 142 16.23 -14.52 9.26
C LYS A 142 16.40 -14.92 7.79
N VAL A 143 16.85 -13.99 6.95
CA VAL A 143 17.15 -14.25 5.53
C VAL A 143 18.64 -14.56 5.35
N CYS A 144 19.53 -13.59 5.58
CA CYS A 144 20.96 -13.73 5.32
C CYS A 144 21.82 -14.10 6.55
N GLY A 145 21.23 -14.23 7.74
CA GLY A 145 21.96 -14.56 8.98
C GLY A 145 22.83 -13.44 9.56
N MET A 146 22.90 -12.28 8.90
CA MET A 146 23.71 -11.15 9.35
C MET A 146 23.26 -10.63 10.72
N ASP A 147 24.24 -10.41 11.60
CA ASP A 147 24.10 -9.70 12.87
C ASP A 147 24.79 -8.35 12.75
N MET A 148 24.01 -7.26 12.75
CA MET A 148 24.54 -5.92 12.54
C MET A 148 25.51 -5.49 13.64
N SER A 149 25.30 -5.93 14.88
CA SER A 149 26.18 -5.58 16.00
C SER A 149 27.54 -6.26 15.86
N LYS A 150 27.61 -7.44 15.25
CA LYS A 150 28.89 -8.11 14.96
C LYS A 150 29.66 -7.46 13.82
N VAL A 151 28.96 -6.86 12.85
CA VAL A 151 29.59 -6.21 11.69
C VAL A 151 30.03 -4.77 12.02
N TYR A 152 29.16 -4.00 12.66
CA TYR A 152 29.36 -2.56 12.89
C TYR A 152 29.67 -2.21 14.35
N GLY A 153 29.63 -3.17 15.27
CA GLY A 153 29.88 -2.92 16.68
C GLY A 153 28.73 -2.18 17.37
N LYS A 154 29.07 -1.42 18.42
CA LYS A 154 28.09 -0.78 19.32
C LYS A 154 27.11 0.16 18.63
N ILE A 155 27.49 0.79 17.52
CA ILE A 155 26.61 1.71 16.80
C ILE A 155 25.37 1.01 16.21
N ALA A 156 25.45 -0.31 16.01
CA ALA A 156 24.37 -1.11 15.45
C ALA A 156 23.69 -2.01 16.50
N GLU A 157 23.95 -1.77 17.79
CA GLU A 157 23.30 -2.49 18.87
C GLU A 157 21.78 -2.29 18.82
N GLY A 158 21.04 -3.39 18.73
CA GLY A 158 19.59 -3.37 18.59
C GLY A 158 19.06 -2.93 17.21
N PHE A 159 19.95 -2.64 16.26
CA PHE A 159 19.60 -2.17 14.92
C PHE A 159 19.23 -3.34 14.01
N ILE A 160 17.92 -3.54 13.83
CA ILE A 160 17.35 -4.48 12.87
C ILE A 160 15.91 -4.08 12.52
N HIS A 161 15.47 -4.41 11.31
CA HIS A 161 14.09 -4.22 10.88
C HIS A 161 13.25 -5.45 11.23
N VAL A 162 11.94 -5.27 11.33
CA VAL A 162 10.98 -6.36 11.51
C VAL A 162 10.03 -6.39 10.32
N HIS A 163 9.92 -7.55 9.69
CA HIS A 163 9.09 -7.78 8.51
C HIS A 163 7.86 -8.61 8.87
N HIS A 164 6.71 -8.26 8.29
CA HIS A 164 5.45 -8.99 8.46
C HIS A 164 5.33 -10.08 7.40
N LEU A 165 5.14 -11.32 7.81
CA LEU A 165 4.95 -12.46 6.90
C LEU A 165 3.56 -12.45 6.25
N VAL A 166 2.55 -11.93 6.95
CA VAL A 166 1.20 -11.76 6.43
C VAL A 166 1.03 -10.31 5.98
N PRO A 167 0.78 -10.03 4.68
CA PRO A 167 0.59 -8.68 4.19
C PRO A 167 -0.63 -8.02 4.83
N LEU A 168 -0.44 -6.80 5.37
CA LEU A 168 -1.50 -6.03 6.05
C LEU A 168 -2.75 -5.78 5.16
N SER A 169 -2.61 -5.88 3.83
CA SER A 169 -3.74 -5.76 2.91
C SER A 169 -4.76 -6.90 2.97
N VAL A 170 -4.40 -8.03 3.61
CA VAL A 170 -5.25 -9.22 3.78
C VAL A 170 -5.86 -9.28 5.19
N ILE A 171 -5.36 -8.45 6.10
CA ILE A 171 -5.75 -8.35 7.50
C ILE A 171 -7.10 -7.62 7.59
N LYS A 172 -8.15 -8.36 7.96
CA LYS A 172 -9.50 -7.83 8.24
C LYS A 172 -9.56 -7.21 9.64
N GLU A 173 -10.65 -6.50 9.96
CA GLU A 173 -10.85 -5.76 11.23
C GLU A 173 -10.65 -6.59 12.52
N ASP A 174 -10.69 -7.93 12.45
CA ASP A 174 -10.52 -8.83 13.60
C ASP A 174 -9.14 -9.52 13.70
N TYR A 175 -8.18 -9.15 12.85
CA TYR A 175 -6.87 -9.80 12.89
C TYR A 175 -6.06 -9.37 14.12
N ARG A 176 -5.71 -10.34 14.95
CA ARG A 176 -4.76 -10.15 16.06
C ARG A 176 -3.37 -10.58 15.59
N LEU A 177 -2.47 -9.61 15.48
CA LEU A 177 -1.05 -9.85 15.20
C LEU A 177 -0.46 -10.74 16.28
N ASP A 178 0.17 -11.83 15.87
CA ASP A 178 1.03 -12.67 16.70
C ASP A 178 2.49 -12.26 16.46
N PRO A 179 3.14 -11.54 17.40
CA PRO A 179 4.51 -11.07 17.21
C PRO A 179 5.56 -12.19 17.03
N ILE A 180 5.25 -13.42 17.42
CA ILE A 180 6.17 -14.55 17.30
C ILE A 180 6.03 -15.17 15.91
N ASN A 181 4.80 -15.35 15.43
CA ASN A 181 4.53 -16.09 14.19
C ASN A 181 4.40 -15.19 12.96
N ASP A 182 4.02 -13.92 13.13
CA ASP A 182 3.75 -13.02 12.00
C ASP A 182 4.92 -12.07 11.70
N LEU A 183 5.86 -11.95 12.64
CA LEU A 183 6.97 -11.01 12.57
C LEU A 183 8.32 -11.72 12.60
N ILE A 184 9.23 -11.29 11.75
CA ILE A 184 10.61 -11.79 11.74
C ILE A 184 11.64 -10.65 11.69
N PRO A 185 12.80 -10.79 12.36
CA PRO A 185 13.90 -9.86 12.22
C PRO A 185 14.61 -10.02 10.88
N VAL A 186 14.82 -8.92 10.17
CA VAL A 186 15.54 -8.86 8.89
C VAL A 186 16.44 -7.62 8.83
N CYS A 187 17.60 -7.73 8.19
CA CYS A 187 18.45 -6.56 7.97
C CYS A 187 17.81 -5.58 6.97
N PRO A 188 18.22 -4.29 6.94
CA PRO A 188 17.66 -3.31 6.02
C PRO A 188 17.75 -3.73 4.55
N ASN A 189 18.87 -4.36 4.15
CA ASN A 189 19.06 -4.82 2.77
C ASN A 189 18.08 -5.94 2.40
N CYS A 190 17.97 -6.99 3.23
CA CYS A 190 17.01 -8.06 2.99
C CYS A 190 15.57 -7.54 3.07
N HIS A 191 15.28 -6.63 4.00
CA HIS A 191 13.95 -6.04 4.10
C HIS A 191 13.57 -5.31 2.79
N ALA A 192 14.49 -4.51 2.25
CA ALA A 192 14.31 -3.87 0.96
C ALA A 192 14.09 -4.89 -0.18
N MET A 193 14.87 -5.98 -0.21
CA MET A 193 14.74 -7.01 -1.25
C MET A 193 13.42 -7.78 -1.16
N LEU A 194 12.92 -8.08 0.05
CA LEU A 194 11.62 -8.74 0.23
C LEU A 194 10.50 -7.95 -0.44
N HIS A 195 10.56 -6.62 -0.40
CA HIS A 195 9.55 -5.71 -0.96
C HIS A 195 9.81 -5.28 -2.41
N ARG A 196 10.76 -5.88 -3.13
CA ARG A 196 11.01 -5.55 -4.56
C ARG A 196 9.96 -6.05 -5.53
N ARG A 197 8.97 -6.83 -5.08
CA ARG A 197 7.81 -7.25 -5.88
C ARG A 197 6.53 -7.24 -5.04
N MET A 198 5.38 -7.38 -5.71
CA MET A 198 4.08 -7.57 -5.08
C MET A 198 3.39 -8.81 -5.64
N PRO A 199 2.97 -9.78 -4.80
CA PRO A 199 3.18 -9.86 -3.35
C PRO A 199 4.68 -9.97 -2.99
N PRO A 200 5.12 -9.50 -1.80
CA PRO A 200 6.51 -9.58 -1.37
C PRO A 200 7.11 -10.99 -1.53
N TYR A 201 8.44 -11.07 -1.69
CA TYR A 201 9.13 -12.36 -1.56
C TYR A 201 8.94 -12.90 -0.14
N THR A 202 8.80 -14.21 -0.02
CA THR A 202 8.94 -14.88 1.27
C THR A 202 10.42 -14.89 1.69
N PRO A 203 10.70 -14.99 3.00
CA PRO A 203 12.08 -15.10 3.49
C PRO A 203 12.83 -16.26 2.87
N GLU A 204 12.17 -17.41 2.68
CA GLU A 204 12.77 -18.60 2.07
C GLU A 204 13.06 -18.40 0.58
N GLU A 205 12.15 -17.76 -0.18
CA GLU A 205 12.44 -17.42 -1.59
C GLU A 205 13.66 -16.53 -1.70
N LEU A 206 13.74 -15.46 -0.89
CA LEU A 206 14.87 -14.55 -0.95
C LEU A 206 16.17 -15.21 -0.48
N LYS A 207 16.10 -16.09 0.51
CA LYS A 207 17.25 -16.87 1.01
C LYS A 207 17.81 -17.79 -0.07
N ASN A 208 16.95 -18.42 -0.88
CA ASN A 208 17.37 -19.25 -2.01
C ASN A 208 18.01 -18.47 -3.17
N MET A 209 17.90 -17.14 -3.17
CA MET A 209 18.54 -16.26 -4.16
C MET A 209 19.88 -15.71 -3.68
N LEU A 210 20.24 -15.93 -2.41
CA LEU A 210 21.55 -15.54 -1.88
C LEU A 210 22.62 -16.50 -2.43
N CYS A 211 23.67 -15.93 -3.00
CA CYS A 211 24.84 -16.63 -3.54
C CYS A 211 25.92 -16.86 -2.48
#